data_AF-A0A1M7YHC3-F1
#
_entry.id   AF-A0A1M7YHC3-F1
#
_cell.length_a   1.000
_cell.length_b   1.000
_cell.length_c   1.000
_cell.angle_alpha   90.00
_cell.angle_beta   90.00
_cell.angle_gamma   90.00
#
_symmetry.space_group_name_H-M   'P 1'
#
loop_
_entity.id
_entity.type
_entity.pdbx_description
1 polymer ?
#
loop_
_entity_poly.entity_id
_entity_poly.type
_entity_poly.pdbx_seq_one_letter_code
_entity_poly.pdbx_strand_id
1 'polypeptide(L)'
;MITVRDIILHTDYESVAKEIKIHYGDEHMEKLKHVYTKLRNIPFKSNSNNMVLFIRVLKENEQSKEDVVIQDFDTNDNTLMFDVCGEDDQYDGLYSIASSEYEELLGYFVDSTTLEKFSYSQIITHILWEIQW
;
A
#
# COMPACT_ATOMS: atom_id res chain seq x y z
N MET A 1 -4.94 16.61 2.11
CA MET A 1 -4.61 15.20 2.39
C MET A 1 -5.17 14.38 1.25
N ILE A 2 -4.38 13.46 0.71
CA ILE A 2 -4.79 12.55 -0.37
C ILE A 2 -5.24 11.24 0.28
N THR A 3 -6.38 10.71 -0.13
CA THR A 3 -6.90 9.43 0.36
C THR A 3 -6.52 8.27 -0.57
N VAL A 4 -6.62 7.03 -0.08
CA VAL A 4 -6.49 5.84 -0.93
C VAL A 4 -7.51 5.88 -2.09
N ARG A 5 -8.73 6.39 -1.85
CA ARG A 5 -9.72 6.60 -2.90
C ARG A 5 -9.24 7.57 -3.98
N ASP A 6 -8.63 8.69 -3.59
CA ASP A 6 -8.12 9.65 -4.57
C ASP A 6 -7.07 8.99 -5.46
N ILE A 7 -6.14 8.24 -4.87
CA ILE A 7 -5.08 7.53 -5.60
C ILE A 7 -5.66 6.48 -6.54
N ILE A 8 -6.57 5.62 -6.08
CA ILE A 8 -7.11 4.54 -6.93
C ILE A 8 -7.96 5.06 -8.09
N LEU A 9 -8.59 6.23 -7.93
CA LEU A 9 -9.34 6.87 -9.02
C LEU A 9 -8.43 7.50 -10.08
N HIS A 10 -7.20 7.88 -9.71
CA HIS A 10 -6.17 8.46 -10.60
C HIS A 10 -5.18 7.43 -11.14
N THR A 11 -5.45 6.13 -10.98
CA THR A 11 -4.63 5.05 -11.55
C THR A 11 -5.46 4.22 -12.52
N ASP A 12 -4.78 3.57 -13.45
CA ASP A 12 -5.31 2.48 -14.26
C ASP A 12 -4.70 1.15 -13.84
N TYR A 13 -5.43 0.05 -14.10
CA TYR A 13 -4.96 -1.27 -13.70
C TYR A 13 -3.72 -1.72 -14.48
N GLU A 14 -3.49 -1.24 -15.71
CA GLU A 14 -2.32 -1.67 -16.50
C GLU A 14 -1.03 -1.17 -15.86
N SER A 15 -1.02 0.08 -15.37
CA SER A 15 0.10 0.66 -14.64
C SER A 15 0.32 -0.06 -13.31
N VAL A 16 -0.74 -0.32 -12.54
CA VAL A 16 -0.67 -1.10 -11.28
C VAL A 16 -0.16 -2.52 -11.55
N ALA A 17 -0.65 -3.17 -12.60
CA ALA A 17 -0.23 -4.51 -13.00
C ALA A 17 1.27 -4.58 -13.30
N LYS A 18 1.87 -3.57 -13.94
CA LYS A 18 3.31 -3.53 -14.20
C LYS A 18 4.11 -3.54 -12.90
N GLU A 19 3.72 -2.72 -11.94
CA GLU A 19 4.36 -2.66 -10.62
C GLU A 19 4.19 -3.98 -9.84
N ILE A 20 3.00 -4.60 -9.86
CA ILE A 20 2.79 -5.92 -9.22
C ILE A 20 3.79 -6.94 -9.75
N LYS A 21 4.02 -6.98 -11.07
CA LYS A 21 4.97 -7.92 -11.67
C LYS A 21 6.41 -7.66 -11.26
N ILE A 22 6.80 -6.40 -11.13
CA ILE A 22 8.14 -6.02 -10.68
C ILE A 22 8.39 -6.53 -9.26
N HIS A 23 7.44 -6.30 -8.35
CA HIS A 23 7.65 -6.52 -6.91
C HIS A 23 7.20 -7.87 -6.39
N TYR A 24 6.17 -8.47 -6.98
CA TYR A 24 5.48 -9.64 -6.42
C TYR A 24 5.26 -10.77 -7.43
N GLY A 25 5.61 -10.56 -8.70
CA GLY A 25 5.43 -11.53 -9.78
C GLY A 25 3.99 -11.69 -10.27
N ASP A 26 3.73 -12.79 -10.97
CA ASP A 26 2.51 -12.96 -11.79
C ASP A 26 1.45 -13.89 -11.15
N GLU A 27 1.73 -14.49 -9.99
CA GLU A 27 0.92 -15.60 -9.45
C GLU A 27 -0.50 -15.19 -9.05
N HIS A 28 -0.70 -13.97 -8.57
CA HIS A 28 -1.98 -13.50 -8.00
C HIS A 28 -2.68 -12.42 -8.84
N MET A 29 -2.26 -12.22 -10.09
CA MET A 29 -2.72 -11.11 -10.94
C MET A 29 -4.25 -11.03 -11.09
N GLU A 30 -4.94 -12.15 -11.34
CA GLU A 30 -6.40 -12.15 -11.51
C GLU A 30 -7.14 -11.80 -10.21
N LYS A 31 -6.65 -12.28 -9.06
CA LYS A 31 -7.20 -11.93 -7.74
C LYS A 31 -7.01 -10.45 -7.46
N LEU A 32 -5.80 -9.93 -7.68
CA LEU A 32 -5.48 -8.51 -7.49
C LEU A 32 -6.29 -7.61 -8.44
N LYS A 33 -6.52 -8.02 -9.68
CA LYS A 33 -7.41 -7.33 -10.62
C LYS A 33 -8.84 -7.24 -10.11
N HIS A 34 -9.35 -8.34 -9.56
CA HIS A 34 -10.68 -8.37 -8.98
C HIS A 34 -10.80 -7.40 -7.81
N VAL A 35 -9.85 -7.42 -6.87
CA VAL A 35 -9.82 -6.52 -5.71
C VAL A 35 -9.72 -5.05 -6.16
N TYR A 36 -8.78 -4.73 -7.07
CA TYR A 36 -8.65 -3.39 -7.63
C TYR A 36 -9.97 -2.89 -8.26
N THR A 37 -10.61 -3.73 -9.07
CA THR A 37 -11.88 -3.40 -9.71
C THR A 37 -12.97 -3.17 -8.67
N LYS A 38 -13.03 -3.98 -7.60
CA LYS A 38 -13.97 -3.80 -6.51
C LYS A 38 -13.73 -2.46 -5.79
N LEU A 39 -12.49 -2.17 -5.40
CA LEU A 39 -12.13 -0.94 -4.69
C LEU A 39 -12.50 0.34 -5.47
N ARG A 40 -12.36 0.34 -6.81
CA ARG A 40 -12.75 1.50 -7.62
C ARG A 40 -14.25 1.78 -7.64
N ASN A 41 -15.07 0.76 -7.40
CA ASN A 41 -16.51 0.82 -7.64
C ASN A 41 -17.37 0.86 -6.36
N ILE A 42 -16.77 0.65 -5.18
CA ILE A 42 -17.50 0.72 -3.92
C ILE A 42 -17.56 2.16 -3.37
N PRO A 43 -18.57 2.48 -2.54
CA PRO A 43 -18.53 3.68 -1.71
C PRO A 43 -17.35 3.62 -0.72
N PHE A 44 -16.99 4.78 -0.18
CA PHE A 44 -16.00 4.88 0.88
C PHE A 44 -16.65 5.51 2.11
N LYS A 45 -16.10 5.21 3.28
CA LYS A 45 -16.47 5.85 4.55
C LYS A 45 -15.52 7.02 4.81
N SER A 46 -16.02 8.05 5.47
CA SER A 46 -15.18 9.15 5.94
C SER A 46 -14.21 8.65 6.99
N ASN A 47 -12.97 9.12 6.93
CA ASN A 47 -11.93 8.79 7.90
C ASN A 47 -12.15 9.50 9.25
N SER A 48 -13.02 8.94 10.09
CA SER A 48 -13.35 9.52 11.40
C SER A 48 -12.22 9.42 12.42
N ASN A 49 -11.29 8.50 12.21
CA ASN A 49 -10.22 8.18 13.17
C ASN A 49 -8.90 8.86 12.80
N ASN A 50 -8.86 9.67 11.74
CA ASN A 50 -7.64 10.25 11.18
C ASN A 50 -6.57 9.20 10.82
N MET A 51 -6.99 8.01 10.38
CA MET A 51 -6.07 6.95 9.98
C MET A 51 -5.20 7.40 8.81
N VAL A 52 -3.88 7.28 8.96
CA VAL A 52 -2.88 7.61 7.94
C VAL A 52 -2.13 6.34 7.58
N LEU A 53 -1.99 6.08 6.28
CA LEU A 53 -1.21 4.98 5.74
C LEU A 53 0.15 5.47 5.28
N PHE A 54 1.15 4.62 5.48
CA PHE A 54 2.49 4.82 4.96
C PHE A 54 3.14 3.49 4.59
N ILE A 55 4.16 3.55 3.75
CA ILE A 55 4.88 2.36 3.27
C ILE A 55 6.28 2.34 3.88
N ARG A 56 6.56 1.30 4.66
CA ARG A 56 7.91 1.00 5.13
C ARG A 56 8.63 0.16 4.09
N VAL A 57 9.90 0.49 3.88
CA VAL A 57 10.78 -0.29 3.01
C VAL A 57 11.77 -1.03 3.87
N LEU A 58 11.81 -2.34 3.67
CA LEU A 58 12.57 -3.29 4.47
C LEU A 58 13.57 -4.01 3.58
N LYS A 59 14.71 -4.33 4.17
CA LYS A 59 15.72 -5.20 3.56
C LYS A 59 16.19 -6.23 4.58
N GLU A 60 16.26 -7.49 4.17
CA GLU A 60 16.84 -8.54 5.02
C GLU A 60 18.32 -8.22 5.26
N ASN A 61 18.72 -8.15 6.54
CA ASN A 61 20.12 -8.07 6.90
C ASN A 61 20.77 -9.45 6.69
N GLU A 62 21.77 -9.53 5.80
CA GLU A 62 22.45 -10.78 5.47
C GLU A 62 23.08 -11.49 6.69
N GLN A 63 23.46 -10.74 7.73
CA GLN A 63 24.12 -11.26 8.93
C GLN A 63 23.14 -11.70 10.01
N SER A 64 22.17 -10.84 10.36
CA SER A 64 21.22 -11.15 11.44
C SER A 64 19.97 -11.90 10.98
N LYS A 65 19.68 -11.91 9.67
CA LYS A 65 18.42 -12.41 9.09
C LYS A 65 17.18 -11.69 9.62
N GLU A 66 17.38 -10.47 10.13
CA GLU A 66 16.30 -9.59 10.56
C GLU A 66 16.07 -8.51 9.50
N ASP A 67 14.82 -8.09 9.36
CA ASP A 67 14.45 -7.00 8.47
C ASP A 67 14.79 -5.65 9.08
N VAL A 68 15.48 -4.81 8.31
CA VAL A 68 15.81 -3.44 8.71
C VAL A 68 15.09 -2.44 7.82
N VAL A 69 14.55 -1.39 8.44
CA VAL A 69 13.94 -0.26 7.72
C VAL A 69 15.04 0.57 7.04
N ILE A 70 14.88 0.82 5.75
CA ILE A 70 15.79 1.66 4.96
C ILE A 70 15.08 2.92 4.46
N GLN A 71 15.84 4.02 4.34
CA GLN A 71 15.30 5.33 3.96
C GLN A 71 15.64 5.73 2.52
N ASP A 72 16.83 5.33 2.04
CA ASP A 72 17.31 5.56 0.69
C ASP A 72 17.24 4.24 -0.09
N PHE A 73 16.43 4.23 -1.16
CA PHE A 73 16.16 3.02 -1.95
C PHE A 73 15.73 3.40 -3.37
N ASP A 74 15.84 2.43 -4.29
CA ASP A 74 15.18 2.47 -5.59
C ASP A 74 13.81 1.81 -5.45
N THR A 75 12.75 2.51 -5.84
CA THR A 75 11.38 1.99 -5.77
C THR A 75 11.15 0.82 -6.71
N ASN A 76 12.04 0.52 -7.65
CA ASN A 76 11.98 -0.63 -8.55
C ASN A 76 12.88 -1.79 -8.12
N ASP A 77 13.60 -1.68 -6.99
CA ASP A 77 14.42 -2.77 -6.46
C ASP A 77 13.50 -3.88 -5.93
N ASN A 78 13.44 -4.98 -6.66
CA ASN A 78 12.60 -6.14 -6.35
C ASN A 78 13.21 -7.07 -5.28
N THR A 79 14.36 -6.71 -4.71
CA THR A 79 14.94 -7.38 -3.55
C THR A 79 14.47 -6.78 -2.23
N LEU A 80 13.77 -5.64 -2.29
CA LEU A 80 13.20 -4.96 -1.12
C LEU A 80 11.80 -5.48 -0.81
N MET A 81 11.44 -5.40 0.47
CA MET A 81 10.08 -5.69 0.92
C MET A 81 9.39 -4.39 1.29
N PHE A 82 8.10 -4.32 0.99
CA PHE A 82 7.27 -3.14 1.20
C PHE A 82 6.11 -3.52 2.09
N ASP A 83 5.99 -2.82 3.22
CA ASP A 83 5.03 -3.10 4.28
C ASP A 83 4.13 -1.88 4.46
N VAL A 84 2.82 -2.06 4.32
CA VAL A 84 1.84 -0.98 4.39
C VAL A 84 1.28 -0.91 5.81
N CYS A 85 1.65 0.15 6.52
CA CYS A 85 1.26 0.38 7.90
C CYS A 85 0.22 1.50 8.00
N GLY A 86 -0.67 1.38 8.98
CA GLY A 86 -1.56 2.46 9.41
C GLY A 86 -1.16 3.02 10.78
N GLU A 87 -1.38 4.30 10.99
CA GLU A 87 -1.28 4.96 12.30
C GLU A 87 -2.45 5.95 12.49
N ASP A 88 -2.80 6.23 13.75
CA ASP A 88 -3.82 7.22 14.08
C ASP A 88 -3.45 8.02 15.33
N ASP A 89 -4.26 9.03 15.66
CA ASP A 89 -4.06 9.90 16.82
C ASP A 89 -4.50 9.25 18.16
N GLN A 90 -5.08 8.04 18.11
CA GLN A 90 -5.73 7.40 19.26
C GLN A 90 -4.83 6.35 19.94
N TYR A 91 -3.95 5.71 19.17
CA TYR A 91 -3.09 4.64 19.66
C TYR A 91 -1.63 4.85 19.26
N ASP A 92 -0.74 4.65 20.23
CA ASP A 92 0.70 4.67 20.01
C ASP A 92 1.15 3.29 19.50
N GLY A 93 1.01 3.08 18.19
CA GLY A 93 1.45 1.86 17.50
C GLY A 93 0.99 1.77 16.05
N LEU A 94 1.45 0.71 15.38
CA LEU A 94 1.18 0.47 13.97
C LEU A 94 0.06 -0.54 13.77
N TYR A 95 -0.83 -0.23 12.86
CA TYR A 95 -1.91 -1.09 12.41
C TYR A 95 -1.52 -1.81 11.12
N SER A 96 -1.74 -3.12 11.06
CA SER A 96 -1.82 -3.81 9.77
C SER A 96 -3.14 -3.44 9.10
N ILE A 97 -3.09 -3.18 7.80
CA ILE A 97 -4.29 -2.89 7.02
C ILE A 97 -4.94 -4.14 6.43
N ALA A 98 -4.33 -5.33 6.59
CA ALA A 98 -4.78 -6.57 5.97
C ALA A 98 -6.24 -6.92 6.31
N SER A 99 -6.68 -6.60 7.53
CA SER A 99 -8.05 -6.81 8.02
C SER A 99 -8.97 -5.60 7.85
N SER A 100 -8.53 -4.53 7.19
CA SER A 100 -9.36 -3.33 7.00
C SER A 100 -10.51 -3.60 6.05
N GLU A 101 -11.71 -3.14 6.45
CA GLU A 101 -12.85 -3.11 5.54
C GLU A 101 -12.54 -2.17 4.37
N TYR A 102 -12.87 -2.60 3.15
CA TYR A 102 -12.49 -1.87 1.94
C TYR A 102 -13.03 -0.44 1.89
N GLU A 103 -14.24 -0.22 2.41
CA GLU A 103 -14.88 1.09 2.46
C GLU A 103 -14.14 2.05 3.40
N GLU A 104 -13.56 1.53 4.48
CA GLU A 104 -12.79 2.29 5.47
C GLU A 104 -11.39 2.60 4.91
N LEU A 105 -10.73 1.58 4.37
CA LEU A 105 -9.44 1.69 3.70
C LEU A 105 -9.41 2.82 2.66
N LEU A 106 -10.46 2.91 1.84
CA LEU A 106 -10.59 3.96 0.83
C LEU A 106 -10.64 5.38 1.41
N GLY A 107 -11.10 5.53 2.66
CA GLY A 107 -11.12 6.80 3.37
C GLY A 107 -9.78 7.21 3.97
N TYR A 108 -8.88 6.25 4.23
CA TYR A 108 -7.61 6.53 4.91
C TYR A 108 -6.74 7.50 4.12
N PHE A 109 -6.04 8.38 4.84
CA PHE A 109 -5.08 9.29 4.23
C PHE A 109 -3.79 8.53 3.89
N VAL A 110 -3.03 9.04 2.94
CA VAL A 110 -1.65 8.58 2.68
C VAL A 110 -0.69 9.67 3.13
N ASP A 111 0.35 9.26 3.86
CA ASP A 111 1.34 10.18 4.39
C ASP A 111 2.11 10.90 3.26
N SER A 112 2.68 12.06 3.60
CA SER A 112 3.42 12.86 2.63
C SER A 112 4.70 12.18 2.13
N THR A 113 5.42 11.48 3.01
CA THR A 113 6.67 10.79 2.67
C THR A 113 6.46 9.72 1.60
N THR A 114 5.40 8.93 1.72
CA THR A 114 5.00 7.91 0.75
C THR A 114 4.61 8.56 -0.57
N LEU A 115 3.83 9.65 -0.53
CA LEU A 115 3.45 10.39 -1.73
C LEU A 115 4.63 11.04 -2.47
N GLU A 116 5.71 11.37 -1.75
CA GLU A 116 6.94 11.92 -2.33
C GLU A 116 7.84 10.84 -2.94
N LYS A 117 7.84 9.64 -2.36
CA LYS A 117 8.74 8.53 -2.78
C LYS A 117 8.13 7.60 -3.82
N PHE A 118 6.81 7.41 -3.81
CA PHE A 118 6.13 6.42 -4.64
C PHE A 118 5.16 7.06 -5.63
N SER A 119 5.09 6.49 -6.83
CA SER A 119 3.98 6.79 -7.73
C SER A 119 2.66 6.23 -7.20
N TYR A 120 1.54 6.77 -7.67
CA TYR A 120 0.22 6.28 -7.29
C TYR A 120 0.01 4.80 -7.63
N SER A 121 0.55 4.34 -8.76
CA SER A 121 0.49 2.93 -9.14
C SER A 121 1.26 2.04 -8.17
N GLN A 122 2.44 2.46 -7.71
CA GLN A 122 3.21 1.74 -6.70
C GLN A 122 2.48 1.68 -5.36
N ILE A 123 1.90 2.80 -4.90
CA ILE A 123 1.14 2.85 -3.65
C ILE A 123 -0.03 1.84 -3.69
N ILE A 124 -0.81 1.84 -4.76
CA ILE A 124 -1.93 0.90 -4.91
C ILE A 124 -1.45 -0.55 -5.01
N THR A 125 -0.33 -0.80 -5.69
CA THR A 125 0.28 -2.13 -5.77
C THR A 125 0.59 -2.71 -4.41
N HIS A 126 1.25 -1.93 -3.53
CA HIS A 126 1.60 -2.39 -2.19
C HIS A 126 0.34 -2.57 -1.32
N ILE A 127 -0.64 -1.66 -1.41
CA ILE A 127 -1.93 -1.80 -0.70
C ILE A 127 -2.66 -3.08 -1.12
N LEU A 128 -2.76 -3.36 -2.43
CA LEU A 128 -3.45 -4.55 -2.93
C LEU A 128 -2.78 -5.84 -2.47
N TRP A 129 -1.44 -5.85 -2.42
CA TRP A 129 -0.67 -6.99 -1.96
C TRP A 129 -0.88 -7.27 -0.46
N GLU A 130 -1.03 -6.23 0.36
CA GLU A 130 -1.24 -6.36 1.80
C GLU A 130 -2.64 -6.92 2.14
N ILE A 131 -3.69 -6.48 1.43
CA ILE A 131 -5.09 -6.79 1.79
C ILE A 131 -5.66 -8.03 1.09
N GLN A 132 -4.88 -8.74 0.28
CA GLN A 132 -5.37 -9.93 -0.41
C GLN A 132 -5.32 -11.21 0.45
N TRP A 133 -4.72 -11.19 1.65
CA TRP A 133 -4.45 -12.38 2.45
C TRP A 133 -5.56 -12.74 3.43
#